data_AF-A0AAD7H8C0-F1
#
_entry.id   AF-A0AAD7H8C0-F1
#
_cell.length_a   1.000
_cell.length_b   1.000
_cell.length_c   1.000
_cell.angle_alpha   90.00
_cell.angle_beta   90.00
_cell.angle_gamma   90.00
#
_symmetry.space_group_name_H-M   'P 1'
#
loop_
_entity.id
_entity.type
_entity.pdbx_description
1 polymer ?
#
loop_
_entity_poly.entity_id
_entity_poly.type
_entity_poly.pdbx_seq_one_letter_code
_entity_poly.pdbx_strand_id
1 'polypeptide(L)'
;MAEVPTNAQHMLRCVRYLVLGNTGVNVDGFQITALIIRRHLEESGFPHSTIDGLLDPMDPQDTARALSLLMTMQNLGNPAAGSTPRFCATREALRNLGSLRFELGGTRE
;
A
#
# COMPACT_ATOMS: atom_id res chain seq x y z
N MET A 1 2.89 19.08 -8.09
CA MET A 1 1.90 18.19 -7.44
C MET A 1 0.68 19.02 -7.12
N ALA A 2 -0.49 18.64 -7.62
CA ALA A 2 -1.75 19.28 -7.22
C ALA A 2 -2.00 19.00 -5.73
N GLU A 3 -2.58 19.97 -5.02
CA GLU A 3 -2.89 19.82 -3.60
C GLU A 3 -4.07 18.84 -3.45
N VAL A 4 -3.87 17.76 -2.69
CA VAL A 4 -4.92 16.76 -2.44
C VAL A 4 -6.04 17.42 -1.62
N PRO A 5 -7.32 17.37 -2.04
CA PRO A 5 -8.42 17.98 -1.28
C PRO A 5 -8.47 17.47 0.17
N THR A 6 -8.87 18.30 1.13
CA THR A 6 -8.86 17.95 2.56
C THR A 6 -9.61 16.64 2.88
N ASN A 7 -10.75 16.39 2.23
CA ASN A 7 -11.51 15.14 2.38
C ASN A 7 -10.72 13.91 1.90
N ALA A 8 -10.02 14.04 0.77
CA ALA A 8 -9.16 13.00 0.23
C ALA A 8 -7.96 12.72 1.15
N GLN A 9 -7.36 13.75 1.73
CA GLN A 9 -6.28 13.57 2.71
C GLN A 9 -6.76 12.80 3.96
N HIS A 10 -8.01 13.00 4.37
CA HIS A 10 -8.60 12.25 5.47
C HIS A 10 -8.83 10.77 5.08
N MET A 11 -9.37 10.50 3.90
CA MET A 11 -9.56 9.14 3.41
C MET A 11 -8.23 8.38 3.27
N LEU A 12 -7.18 9.03 2.78
CA LEU A 12 -5.83 8.44 2.71
C LEU A 12 -5.31 8.04 4.09
N ARG A 13 -5.53 8.88 5.11
CA ARG A 13 -5.21 8.56 6.50
C ARG A 13 -6.00 7.37 7.02
N CYS A 14 -7.30 7.31 6.77
CA CYS A 14 -8.13 6.17 7.14
C CYS A 14 -7.63 4.87 6.49
N VAL A 15 -7.28 4.90 5.19
CA VAL A 15 -6.73 3.74 4.49
C VAL A 15 -5.43 3.29 5.13
N ARG A 16 -4.48 4.21 5.37
CA ARG A 16 -3.20 3.87 6.03
C ARG A 16 -3.43 3.29 7.42
N TYR A 17 -4.31 3.88 8.23
CA TYR A 17 -4.65 3.40 9.55
C TYR A 17 -5.24 1.99 9.53
N LEU A 18 -6.17 1.70 8.61
CA LEU A 18 -6.78 0.37 8.47
C LEU A 18 -5.77 -0.69 8.03
N VAL A 19 -4.89 -0.33 7.08
CA VAL A 19 -3.90 -1.24 6.49
C VAL A 19 -2.77 -1.57 7.48
N LEU A 20 -2.29 -0.57 8.23
CA LEU A 20 -1.22 -0.72 9.21
C LEU A 20 -1.74 -1.11 10.60
N GLY A 21 -3.05 -1.08 10.80
CA GLY A 21 -3.70 -1.52 12.03
C GLY A 21 -3.49 -3.01 12.30
N ASN A 22 -3.74 -3.40 13.56
CA ASN A 22 -3.42 -4.74 14.06
C ASN A 22 -4.11 -5.88 13.29
N THR A 23 -5.27 -5.61 12.71
CA THR A 23 -6.05 -6.58 11.92
C THR A 23 -5.72 -6.56 10.44
N GLY A 24 -5.26 -5.42 9.90
CA GLY A 24 -5.20 -5.18 8.46
C GLY A 24 -6.58 -5.03 7.81
N VAL A 25 -6.63 -5.14 6.48
CA VAL A 25 -7.84 -4.97 5.65
C VAL A 25 -8.05 -6.18 4.73
N ASN A 26 -9.31 -6.56 4.50
CA ASN A 26 -9.63 -7.61 3.53
C ASN A 26 -9.75 -7.01 2.11
N VAL A 27 -8.99 -7.52 1.16
CA VAL A 27 -9.03 -7.13 -0.25
C VAL A 27 -9.08 -8.40 -1.10
N ASP A 28 -10.10 -8.54 -1.94
CA ASP A 28 -10.30 -9.71 -2.81
C ASP A 28 -10.25 -11.07 -2.06
N GLY A 29 -10.70 -11.10 -0.80
CA GLY A 29 -10.68 -12.29 0.05
C GLY A 29 -9.34 -12.53 0.78
N PHE A 30 -8.35 -11.65 0.61
CA PHE A 30 -7.05 -11.71 1.28
C PHE A 30 -6.99 -10.71 2.43
N GLN A 31 -6.68 -11.20 3.64
CA GLN A 31 -6.41 -10.33 4.79
C GLN A 31 -5.03 -9.69 4.64
N ILE A 32 -4.98 -8.48 4.10
CA ILE A 32 -3.77 -7.70 3.89
C ILE A 32 -3.34 -7.04 5.20
N THR A 33 -2.18 -7.43 5.71
CA THR A 33 -1.56 -6.87 6.92
C THR A 33 -0.24 -6.19 6.59
N ALA A 34 0.28 -5.38 7.52
CA ALA A 34 1.61 -4.78 7.40
C ALA A 34 2.71 -5.83 7.15
N LEU A 35 2.59 -7.03 7.73
CA LEU A 35 3.54 -8.13 7.51
C LEU A 35 3.50 -8.65 6.07
N ILE A 36 2.30 -8.79 5.49
CA ILE A 36 2.16 -9.20 4.09
C ILE A 36 2.74 -8.13 3.18
N ILE A 37 2.42 -6.86 3.42
CA ILE A 37 2.97 -5.75 2.64
C ILE A 37 4.50 -5.75 2.70
N ARG A 38 5.08 -5.83 3.89
CA ARG A 38 6.53 -5.94 4.09
C ARG A 38 7.13 -7.05 3.24
N ARG A 39 6.59 -8.26 3.31
CA ARG A 39 7.09 -9.41 2.55
C ARG A 39 7.07 -9.17 1.04
N HIS A 40 6.00 -8.56 0.52
CA HIS A 40 5.89 -8.24 -0.91
C HIS A 40 6.84 -7.12 -1.34
N LEU A 41 7.12 -6.15 -0.46
CA LEU A 41 8.10 -5.10 -0.71
C LEU A 41 9.53 -5.65 -0.69
N GLU A 42 9.85 -6.50 0.29
CA GLU A 42 11.16 -7.17 0.38
C GLU A 42 11.45 -8.01 -0.86
N GLU A 43 10.48 -8.80 -1.32
CA GLU A 43 10.63 -9.62 -2.54
C GLU A 43 10.81 -8.76 -3.81
N SER A 44 10.26 -7.55 -3.82
CA SER A 44 10.46 -6.58 -4.91
C SER A 44 11.74 -5.75 -4.78
N GLY A 45 12.59 -6.06 -3.80
CA GLY A 45 13.93 -5.47 -3.63
C GLY A 45 13.93 -4.08 -2.97
N PHE A 46 12.84 -3.68 -2.30
CA PHE A 46 12.84 -2.41 -1.56
C PHE A 46 13.79 -2.48 -0.35
N PRO A 47 14.60 -1.43 -0.10
CA PRO A 47 15.46 -1.38 1.08
C PRO A 47 14.64 -1.44 2.38
N HIS A 48 15.15 -2.13 3.40
CA HIS A 48 14.44 -2.26 4.69
C HIS A 48 14.10 -0.91 5.31
N SER A 49 15.01 0.07 5.24
CA SER A 49 14.77 1.43 5.73
C SER A 49 13.60 2.12 5.03
N THR A 50 13.42 1.90 3.72
CA THR A 50 12.27 2.40 2.96
C THR A 50 10.99 1.73 3.43
N ILE A 51 11.03 0.41 3.64
CA ILE A 51 9.87 -0.36 4.10
C ILE A 51 9.47 0.07 5.51
N ASP A 52 10.43 0.25 6.41
CA ASP A 52 10.20 0.69 7.78
C ASP A 52 9.53 2.07 7.81
N GLY A 53 10.04 3.04 7.02
CA GLY A 53 9.39 4.35 6.91
C GLY A 53 8.01 4.31 6.26
N LEU A 54 7.76 3.38 5.32
CA LEU A 54 6.44 3.21 4.72
C LEU A 54 5.43 2.58 5.67
N LEU A 55 5.88 1.68 6.55
CA LEU A 55 5.03 0.90 7.44
C LEU A 55 5.02 1.41 8.89
N ASP A 56 5.69 2.52 9.18
CA ASP A 56 5.65 3.17 10.49
C ASP A 56 4.27 3.81 10.75
N PRO A 57 3.47 3.27 11.69
CA PRO A 57 2.15 3.82 12.00
C PRO A 57 2.24 5.17 12.74
N MET A 58 3.41 5.57 13.26
CA MET A 58 3.62 6.79 14.05
C MET A 58 4.24 7.94 13.23
N ASP A 59 4.46 7.76 11.91
CA ASP A 59 5.06 8.81 11.07
C ASP A 59 4.11 10.03 10.97
N PRO A 60 4.56 11.25 11.36
CA PRO A 60 3.73 12.46 11.33
C PRO A 60 3.33 12.91 9.91
N GLN A 61 3.98 12.41 8.86
CA GLN A 61 3.69 12.71 7.45
C GLN A 61 2.62 11.78 6.85
N ASP A 62 1.52 11.63 7.57
CA ASP A 62 0.49 10.62 7.38
C ASP A 62 -0.07 10.55 5.94
N THR A 63 -0.43 11.69 5.35
CA THR A 63 -0.99 11.75 3.97
C THR A 63 0.05 11.40 2.91
N ALA A 64 1.26 11.96 3.03
CA ALA A 64 2.33 11.72 2.06
C ALA A 64 2.78 10.26 2.11
N ARG A 65 2.93 9.69 3.31
CA ARG A 65 3.26 8.28 3.51
C ARG A 65 2.16 7.34 3.05
N ALA A 66 0.89 7.68 3.27
CA ALA A 66 -0.23 6.93 2.72
C ALA A 66 -0.18 6.90 1.19
N LEU A 67 0.06 8.05 0.56
CA LEU A 67 0.19 8.14 -0.90
C LEU A 67 1.39 7.34 -1.42
N SER A 68 2.55 7.46 -0.78
CA SER A 68 3.74 6.67 -1.14
C SER A 68 3.50 5.17 -0.96
N LEU A 69 2.79 4.75 0.10
CA LEU A 69 2.47 3.34 0.32
C LEU A 69 1.56 2.79 -0.80
N LEU A 70 0.47 3.48 -1.13
CA LEU A 70 -0.42 3.11 -2.24
C LEU A 70 0.33 3.17 -3.59
N MET A 71 1.18 4.18 -3.72
CA MET A 71 2.33 4.34 -4.63
C MET A 71 2.97 2.99 -4.96
N THR A 72 3.70 2.52 -3.96
CA THR A 72 4.54 1.36 -4.02
C THR A 72 3.75 0.08 -4.23
N MET A 73 2.57 -0.07 -3.59
CA MET A 73 1.72 -1.25 -3.75
C MET A 73 1.18 -1.41 -5.16
N GLN A 74 0.75 -0.33 -5.82
CA GLN A 74 0.31 -0.39 -7.20
C GLN A 74 1.45 -0.76 -8.15
N ASN A 75 2.64 -0.22 -7.91
CA ASN A 75 3.80 -0.40 -8.79
C ASN A 75 4.60 -1.68 -8.49
N LEU A 76 4.07 -2.57 -7.63
CA LEU A 76 4.67 -3.88 -7.38
C LEU A 76 4.88 -4.61 -8.71
N GLY A 77 6.11 -5.03 -9.00
CA GLY A 77 6.44 -5.82 -10.19
C GLY A 77 5.78 -7.19 -10.18
N ASN A 78 5.83 -7.92 -11.29
CA ASN A 78 5.30 -9.28 -11.34
C ASN A 78 6.05 -10.17 -10.33
N PRO A 79 5.35 -11.09 -9.64
CA PRO A 79 6.00 -11.99 -8.70
C PRO A 79 7.04 -12.87 -9.41
N ALA A 80 8.11 -13.23 -8.71
CA ALA A 80 9.16 -14.08 -9.24
C ALA A 80 8.63 -15.41 -9.83
N ALA A 81 9.31 -15.93 -10.85
CA ALA A 81 9.00 -17.22 -11.44
C ALA A 81 9.05 -18.33 -10.37
N GLY A 82 7.99 -19.14 -10.28
CA GLY A 82 7.84 -20.17 -9.24
C GLY A 82 7.12 -19.70 -7.97
N SER A 83 6.68 -18.44 -7.90
CA SER A 83 5.81 -17.97 -6.82
C SER A 83 4.52 -18.78 -6.74
N THR A 84 4.04 -19.02 -5.51
CA THR A 84 2.79 -19.75 -5.30
C THR A 84 1.60 -18.97 -5.88
N PRO A 85 0.54 -19.64 -6.36
CA PRO A 85 -0.66 -18.96 -6.86
C PRO A 85 -1.27 -17.99 -5.84
N ARG A 86 -1.23 -18.35 -4.55
CA ARG A 86 -1.71 -17.50 -3.46
C ARG A 86 -0.91 -16.21 -3.34
N PHE A 87 0.42 -16.28 -3.47
CA PHE A 87 1.29 -15.11 -3.43
C PHE A 87 1.03 -14.19 -4.63
N CYS A 88 0.83 -14.77 -5.82
CA CYS A 88 0.48 -14.01 -7.02
C CYS A 88 -0.85 -13.27 -6.84
N ALA A 89 -1.90 -13.95 -6.37
CA ALA A 89 -3.20 -13.33 -6.12
C ALA A 89 -3.14 -12.27 -5.00
N THR A 90 -2.36 -12.51 -3.94
CA THR A 90 -2.16 -11.50 -2.88
C THR A 90 -1.46 -10.25 -3.43
N ARG A 91 -0.50 -10.43 -4.36
CA ARG A 91 0.17 -9.32 -5.03
C ARG A 91 -0.76 -8.51 -5.91
N GLU A 92 -1.71 -9.17 -6.59
CA GLU A 92 -2.76 -8.48 -7.33
C GLU A 92 -3.70 -7.70 -6.40
N ALA A 93 -4.12 -8.29 -5.28
CA ALA A 93 -4.91 -7.60 -4.26
C ALA A 93 -4.20 -6.35 -3.70
N LEU A 94 -2.87 -6.43 -3.49
CA LEU A 94 -2.06 -5.26 -3.11
C LEU A 94 -2.06 -4.18 -4.21
N ARG A 95 -1.94 -4.55 -5.48
CA ARG A 95 -2.01 -3.59 -6.59
C ARG A 95 -3.39 -2.92 -6.67
N ASN A 96 -4.45 -3.71 -6.49
CA ASN A 96 -5.83 -3.22 -6.44
C ASN A 96 -6.01 -2.23 -5.28
N LEU A 97 -5.50 -2.55 -4.10
CA LEU A 97 -5.49 -1.62 -2.96
C LEU A 97 -4.72 -0.33 -3.29
N GLY A 98 -3.55 -0.44 -3.94
CA GLY A 98 -2.76 0.70 -4.39
C GLY A 98 -3.45 1.59 -5.42
N SER A 99 -4.44 1.07 -6.18
CA SER A 99 -5.23 1.84 -7.13
C SER A 99 -6.12 2.91 -6.49
N LEU A 100 -6.43 2.80 -5.20
CA LEU A 100 -7.16 3.82 -4.44
C LEU A 100 -6.47 5.19 -4.50
N ARG A 101 -5.16 5.24 -4.79
CA ARG A 101 -4.48 6.52 -4.99
C ARG A 101 -5.10 7.37 -6.10
N PHE A 102 -5.67 6.75 -7.14
CA PHE A 102 -6.28 7.47 -8.26
C PHE A 102 -7.65 8.01 -7.87
N GLU A 103 -8.42 7.20 -7.16
CA GLU A 103 -9.75 7.56 -6.66
C GLU A 103 -9.68 8.62 -5.56
N LEU A 104 -8.63 8.60 -4.73
CA LEU A 104 -8.46 9.51 -3.59
C LEU A 104 -7.51 10.69 -3.88
N GLY A 105 -6.45 10.49 -4.66
CA GLY A 105 -5.38 11.48 -4.86
C GLY A 105 -5.62 12.47 -6.00
N GLY A 106 -6.62 12.22 -6.85
CA GLY A 106 -7.04 13.18 -7.87
C GLY A 106 -5.97 13.52 -8.91
N THR A 107 -5.46 12.54 -9.64
CA THR A 107 -4.91 12.75 -11.00
C THR A 107 -4.96 11.45 -11.79
N ARG A 108 -5.90 11.36 -12.72
CA ARG A 108 -5.72 10.58 -13.96
C ARG A 108 -4.93 11.50 -14.88
N GLU A 109 -3.62 11.31 -14.96
CA GLU A 109 -2.85 11.80 -16.12
C GLU A 109 -2.97 10.79 -17.25
#